data_AF-A0A960GIB8-F1
#
_entry.id   AF-A0A960GIB8-F1
#
_cell.length_a   1.000
_cell.length_b   1.000
_cell.length_c   1.000
_cell.angle_alpha   90.00
_cell.angle_beta   90.00
_cell.angle_gamma   90.00
#
_symmetry.space_group_name_H-M   'P 1'
#
loop_
_entity.id
_entity.type
_entity.pdbx_description
1 polymer ?
#
loop_
_entity_poly.entity_id
_entity_poly.type
_entity_poly.pdbx_seq_one_letter_code
_entity_poly.pdbx_strand_id
1 'polypeptide(L)'
;FEEQFEQFKRTRPAKAVKETAKAIAKARTRDSMQALDKFTEVVDGEPRIINQPPLIMRLADLAANRAELEALDVEKEIEGILDGYKQTLPSDRAHLLSTYEYVDTALKVVGVGSVGTRAWILLMLGRDGEDPLFLQAKEAQASVLEQFVGRSEYDNAGQRVVAGQRLMQTASDIFLGWHRIKSPADGKERDYYVRQLRDWKGSADLDNIDPSRL
;
A
#
# COMPACT_ATOMS: atom_id res chain seq x y z
N PHE A 1 -27.51 -9.28 -0.53
CA PHE A 1 -26.84 -9.34 0.79
C PHE A 1 -27.79 -8.88 1.91
N GLU A 2 -28.49 -7.75 1.74
CA GLU A 2 -29.45 -7.25 2.75
C GLU A 2 -30.63 -8.21 3.01
N GLU A 3 -31.25 -8.79 1.97
CA GLU A 3 -32.31 -9.79 2.15
C GLU A 3 -31.85 -11.03 2.93
N GLN A 4 -30.63 -11.51 2.68
CA GLN A 4 -30.06 -12.65 3.41
C GLN A 4 -29.76 -12.30 4.87
N PHE A 5 -29.37 -11.06 5.15
CA PHE A 5 -29.14 -10.59 6.52
C PHE A 5 -30.47 -10.39 7.28
N GLU A 6 -31.53 -9.95 6.62
CA GLU A 6 -32.87 -9.89 7.21
C GLU A 6 -33.45 -11.29 7.51
N GLN A 7 -33.21 -12.26 6.62
CA GLN A 7 -33.59 -13.65 6.86
C GLN A 7 -32.78 -14.27 8.01
N PHE A 8 -31.51 -13.89 8.16
CA PHE A 8 -30.66 -14.28 9.29
C PHE A 8 -31.15 -13.69 10.62
N LYS A 9 -31.58 -12.41 10.64
CA LYS A 9 -32.18 -11.76 11.82
C LYS A 9 -33.42 -12.49 12.33
N ARG A 10 -34.24 -13.02 11.41
CA ARG A 10 -35.50 -13.71 11.73
C ARG A 10 -35.33 -15.14 12.25
N THR A 11 -34.21 -15.80 11.97
CA THR A 11 -34.04 -17.25 12.21
C THR A 11 -32.99 -17.61 13.26
N ARG A 12 -32.31 -16.61 13.85
CA ARG A 12 -31.21 -16.83 14.80
C ARG A 12 -31.45 -16.14 16.15
N PRO A 13 -30.84 -16.64 17.24
CA PRO A 13 -30.91 -15.98 18.55
C PRO A 13 -30.36 -14.55 18.51
N ALA A 14 -30.96 -13.63 19.27
CA ALA A 14 -30.61 -12.21 19.31
C ALA A 14 -29.11 -11.94 19.53
N LYS A 15 -28.42 -12.81 20.29
CA LYS A 15 -26.97 -12.74 20.52
C LYS A 15 -26.17 -12.97 19.22
N ALA A 16 -26.52 -13.98 18.43
CA ALA A 16 -25.85 -14.30 17.17
C ALA A 16 -26.07 -13.21 16.10
N VAL A 17 -27.26 -12.62 16.08
CA VAL A 17 -27.60 -11.46 15.24
C VAL A 17 -26.75 -10.25 15.61
N LYS A 18 -26.61 -9.95 16.91
CA LYS A 18 -25.80 -8.84 17.42
C LYS A 18 -24.31 -9.03 17.17
N GLU A 19 -23.80 -10.25 17.31
CA GLU A 19 -22.40 -10.58 17.01
C GLU A 19 -22.09 -10.48 15.52
N THR A 20 -23.01 -10.95 14.66
CA THR A 20 -22.86 -10.85 13.20
C THR A 20 -22.99 -9.40 12.72
N ALA A 21 -23.93 -8.63 13.27
CA ALA A 21 -24.03 -7.19 13.01
C ALA A 21 -22.77 -6.45 13.45
N LYS A 22 -22.21 -6.79 14.62
CA LYS A 22 -20.91 -6.25 15.07
C LYS A 22 -19.77 -6.66 14.16
N ALA A 23 -19.75 -7.90 13.66
CA ALA A 23 -18.72 -8.36 12.73
C ALA A 23 -18.81 -7.66 11.37
N ILE A 24 -20.03 -7.46 10.85
CA ILE A 24 -20.28 -6.69 9.61
C ILE A 24 -19.92 -5.22 9.81
N ALA A 25 -20.33 -4.60 10.92
CA ALA A 25 -19.94 -3.23 11.24
C ALA A 25 -18.43 -3.10 11.41
N LYS A 26 -17.77 -4.06 12.09
CA LYS A 26 -16.31 -4.11 12.25
C LYS A 26 -15.57 -4.35 10.93
N ALA A 27 -16.16 -5.11 10.02
CA ALA A 27 -15.64 -5.33 8.68
C ALA A 27 -15.80 -4.07 7.82
N ARG A 28 -16.92 -3.34 7.96
CA ARG A 28 -17.12 -2.01 7.36
C ARG A 28 -16.17 -0.97 7.94
N THR A 29 -15.84 -0.99 9.23
CA THR A 29 -14.79 -0.11 9.81
C THR A 29 -13.36 -0.53 9.48
N ARG A 30 -13.17 -1.57 8.65
CA ARG A 30 -11.87 -1.97 8.08
C ARG A 30 -11.92 -1.84 6.56
N ASP A 31 -12.74 -0.92 6.06
CA ASP A 31 -12.87 -0.65 4.63
C ASP A 31 -11.74 0.26 4.13
N SER A 32 -11.54 0.21 2.82
CA SER A 32 -10.67 1.12 2.06
C SER A 32 -11.14 2.57 2.14
N MET A 33 -12.43 2.83 2.41
CA MET A 33 -12.98 4.18 2.50
C MET A 33 -12.55 4.94 3.77
N GLN A 34 -12.41 4.29 4.93
CA GLN A 34 -11.79 4.94 6.10
C GLN A 34 -10.30 5.24 5.89
N ALA A 35 -9.65 4.52 4.98
CA ALA A 35 -8.31 4.85 4.54
C ALA A 35 -8.34 6.12 3.67
N LEU A 36 -9.33 6.29 2.78
CA LEU A 36 -9.51 7.50 1.98
C LEU A 36 -9.57 8.77 2.83
N ASP A 37 -10.48 8.83 3.80
CA ASP A 37 -10.71 10.04 4.60
C ASP A 37 -9.51 10.41 5.49
N LYS A 38 -8.65 9.42 5.80
CA LYS A 38 -7.46 9.63 6.62
C LYS A 38 -6.20 9.87 5.80
N PHE A 39 -6.11 9.33 4.60
CA PHE A 39 -4.91 9.38 3.76
C PHE A 39 -5.05 10.30 2.58
N THR A 40 -6.22 10.87 2.34
CA THR A 40 -6.42 11.89 1.31
C THR A 40 -6.95 13.20 1.85
N GLU A 41 -6.63 14.25 1.14
CA GLU A 41 -7.24 15.57 1.22
C GLU A 41 -7.65 15.99 -0.20
N VAL A 42 -8.64 16.89 -0.30
CA VAL A 42 -9.05 17.43 -1.60
C VAL A 42 -8.16 18.62 -1.94
N VAL A 43 -7.41 18.53 -3.03
CA VAL A 43 -6.62 19.63 -3.59
C VAL A 43 -7.10 19.90 -4.99
N ASP A 44 -7.52 21.14 -5.26
CA ASP A 44 -8.09 21.57 -6.54
C ASP A 44 -9.28 20.72 -7.02
N GLY A 45 -10.06 20.19 -6.08
CA GLY A 45 -11.24 19.36 -6.36
C GLY A 45 -10.95 17.87 -6.53
N GLU A 46 -9.68 17.46 -6.50
CA GLU A 46 -9.25 16.07 -6.67
C GLU A 46 -8.72 15.48 -5.36
N PRO A 47 -9.00 14.20 -5.05
CA PRO A 47 -8.40 13.52 -3.91
C PRO A 47 -6.90 13.31 -4.13
N ARG A 48 -6.08 13.81 -3.19
CA ARG A 48 -4.63 13.67 -3.16
C ARG A 48 -4.19 13.07 -1.84
N ILE A 49 -3.06 12.39 -1.82
CA ILE A 49 -2.51 11.83 -0.57
C ILE A 49 -2.20 13.00 0.38
N ILE A 50 -2.52 12.88 1.68
CA ILE A 50 -2.17 13.91 2.66
C ILE A 50 -0.67 14.22 2.63
N ASN A 51 -0.30 15.49 2.69
CA ASN A 51 1.09 15.87 2.89
C ASN A 51 1.38 16.08 4.39
N GLN A 52 2.13 15.17 5.01
CA GLN A 52 2.50 15.23 6.43
C GLN A 52 4.02 15.07 6.61
N PRO A 53 4.85 16.09 6.26
CA PRO A 53 6.29 16.01 6.46
C PRO A 53 6.66 15.84 7.95
N PRO A 54 7.69 15.04 8.29
CA PRO A 54 8.53 14.26 7.38
C PRO A 54 7.98 12.86 7.07
N LEU A 55 6.80 12.49 7.58
CA LEU A 55 6.28 11.11 7.54
C LEU A 55 5.70 10.71 6.19
N ILE A 56 4.97 11.62 5.55
CA ILE A 56 4.39 11.44 4.21
C ILE A 56 4.69 12.71 3.43
N MET A 57 5.39 12.57 2.32
CA MET A 57 5.71 13.69 1.44
C MET A 57 5.25 13.34 0.03
N ARG A 58 4.27 14.07 -0.50
CA ARG A 58 3.82 13.84 -1.88
C ARG A 58 4.94 14.12 -2.87
N LEU A 59 4.91 13.41 -4.00
CA LEU A 59 5.88 13.63 -5.05
C LEU A 59 5.82 15.05 -5.61
N ALA A 60 4.61 15.62 -5.79
CA ALA A 60 4.45 16.99 -6.24
C ALA A 60 5.16 18.01 -5.31
N ASP A 61 5.08 17.81 -4.00
CA ASP A 61 5.74 18.69 -3.01
C ASP A 61 7.27 18.46 -2.98
N LEU A 62 7.74 17.23 -3.21
CA LEU A 62 9.17 16.94 -3.38
C LEU A 62 9.72 17.53 -4.68
N ALA A 63 8.94 17.49 -5.76
CA ALA A 63 9.26 18.02 -7.08
C ALA A 63 9.38 19.54 -7.07
N ALA A 64 8.48 20.24 -6.38
CA ALA A 64 8.53 21.69 -6.21
C ALA A 64 9.85 22.18 -5.54
N ASN A 65 10.51 21.30 -4.78
CA ASN A 65 11.78 21.57 -4.11
C ASN A 65 13.00 20.96 -4.82
N ARG A 66 12.82 20.36 -6.00
CA ARG A 66 13.87 19.70 -6.81
C ARG A 66 13.93 20.30 -8.21
N ALA A 67 15.00 19.99 -8.94
CA ALA A 67 15.06 20.30 -10.35
C ALA A 67 13.98 19.52 -11.11
N GLU A 68 13.33 20.14 -12.11
CA GLU A 68 12.24 19.57 -12.92
C GLU A 68 12.58 18.19 -13.52
N LEU A 69 13.84 18.00 -13.95
CA LEU A 69 14.33 16.72 -14.47
C LEU A 69 14.26 15.58 -13.42
N GLU A 70 14.60 15.86 -12.16
CA GLU A 70 14.54 14.84 -11.10
C GLU A 70 13.11 14.42 -10.79
N ALA A 71 12.16 15.35 -10.86
CA ALA A 71 10.74 15.06 -10.65
C ALA A 71 10.21 14.11 -11.74
N LEU A 72 10.50 14.44 -13.01
CA LEU A 72 10.16 13.61 -14.16
C LEU A 72 10.77 12.20 -14.07
N ASP A 73 11.98 12.08 -13.53
CA ASP A 73 12.63 10.78 -13.35
C ASP A 73 11.95 9.92 -12.29
N VAL A 74 11.43 10.52 -11.21
CA VAL A 74 10.68 9.79 -10.19
C VAL A 74 9.30 9.37 -10.70
N GLU A 75 8.60 10.22 -11.46
CA GLU A 75 7.32 9.84 -12.09
C GLU A 75 7.49 8.64 -13.01
N LYS A 76 8.50 8.66 -13.89
CA LYS A 76 8.85 7.50 -14.74
C LYS A 76 9.21 6.26 -13.94
N GLU A 77 9.86 6.42 -12.78
CA GLU A 77 10.15 5.30 -11.89
C GLU A 77 8.84 4.67 -11.38
N ILE A 78 7.88 5.48 -10.96
CA ILE A 78 6.58 5.04 -10.47
C ILE A 78 5.76 4.34 -11.56
N GLU A 79 5.69 4.92 -12.76
CA GLU A 79 5.03 4.31 -13.93
C GLU A 79 5.66 2.96 -14.28
N GLY A 80 7.00 2.91 -14.36
CA GLY A 80 7.72 1.68 -14.66
C GLY A 80 7.53 0.61 -13.58
N ILE A 81 7.49 0.99 -12.30
CA ILE A 81 7.11 0.06 -11.22
C ILE A 81 5.72 -0.47 -11.47
N LEU A 82 4.72 0.40 -11.72
CA LEU A 82 3.32 0.04 -11.91
C LEU A 82 3.12 -0.90 -13.10
N ASP A 83 3.73 -0.63 -14.25
CA ASP A 83 3.57 -1.45 -15.44
C ASP A 83 4.33 -2.77 -15.36
N GLY A 84 5.49 -2.75 -14.71
CA GLY A 84 6.30 -3.93 -14.49
C GLY A 84 5.68 -4.92 -13.50
N TYR A 85 5.20 -4.45 -12.35
CA TYR A 85 4.66 -5.37 -11.34
C TYR A 85 3.30 -5.94 -11.74
N LYS A 86 2.48 -5.21 -12.52
CA LYS A 86 1.21 -5.71 -13.09
C LYS A 86 1.41 -7.05 -13.80
N GLN A 87 2.54 -7.23 -14.47
CA GLN A 87 2.89 -8.46 -15.21
C GLN A 87 3.19 -9.65 -14.28
N THR A 88 3.43 -9.41 -12.99
CA THR A 88 3.69 -10.47 -11.99
C THR A 88 2.42 -10.96 -11.29
N LEU A 89 1.29 -10.28 -11.51
CA LEU A 89 0.01 -10.65 -10.93
C LEU A 89 -0.68 -11.74 -11.78
N PRO A 90 -1.48 -12.62 -11.15
CA PRO A 90 -2.40 -13.48 -11.89
C PRO A 90 -3.34 -12.65 -12.79
N SER A 91 -3.75 -13.20 -13.94
CA SER A 91 -4.46 -12.46 -14.98
C SER A 91 -5.77 -11.80 -14.50
N ASP A 92 -6.51 -12.47 -13.62
CA ASP A 92 -7.72 -11.92 -13.00
C ASP A 92 -7.43 -10.71 -12.10
N ARG A 93 -6.30 -10.72 -11.38
CA ARG A 93 -5.86 -9.61 -10.53
C ARG A 93 -5.25 -8.46 -11.33
N ALA A 94 -4.49 -8.76 -12.38
CA ALA A 94 -4.00 -7.75 -13.32
C ALA A 94 -5.18 -7.03 -14.00
N HIS A 95 -6.22 -7.77 -14.42
CA HIS A 95 -7.43 -7.17 -14.99
C HIS A 95 -8.17 -6.31 -13.96
N LEU A 96 -8.38 -6.80 -12.74
CA LEU A 96 -8.99 -5.98 -11.68
C LEU A 96 -8.21 -4.69 -11.42
N LEU A 97 -6.90 -4.77 -11.32
CA LEU A 97 -6.06 -3.60 -11.11
C LEU A 97 -6.13 -2.60 -12.28
N SER A 98 -6.33 -3.07 -13.51
CA SER A 98 -6.47 -2.21 -14.69
C SER A 98 -7.76 -1.37 -14.70
N THR A 99 -8.72 -1.67 -13.82
CA THR A 99 -9.92 -0.84 -13.64
C THR A 99 -9.70 0.33 -12.69
N TYR A 100 -8.49 0.48 -12.13
CA TYR A 100 -8.11 1.60 -11.28
C TYR A 100 -7.15 2.53 -12.02
N GLU A 101 -7.38 3.83 -11.91
CA GLU A 101 -6.53 4.88 -12.43
C GLU A 101 -5.53 5.34 -11.37
N TYR A 102 -4.29 5.59 -11.78
CA TYR A 102 -3.28 6.17 -10.89
C TYR A 102 -3.55 7.66 -10.71
N VAL A 103 -3.62 8.12 -9.46
CA VAL A 103 -3.99 9.50 -9.13
C VAL A 103 -2.85 10.26 -8.50
N ASP A 104 -2.23 9.71 -7.46
CA ASP A 104 -1.19 10.43 -6.69
C ASP A 104 -0.18 9.46 -6.07
N THR A 105 0.99 9.98 -5.73
CA THR A 105 2.04 9.21 -5.06
C THR A 105 2.73 10.03 -3.98
N ALA A 106 3.11 9.35 -2.91
CA ALA A 106 3.84 9.95 -1.81
C ALA A 106 4.96 9.03 -1.32
N LEU A 107 6.06 9.62 -0.89
CA LEU A 107 7.09 8.90 -0.16
C LEU A 107 6.67 8.80 1.31
N LYS A 108 6.57 7.57 1.81
CA LYS A 108 6.39 7.30 3.23
C LYS A 108 7.74 7.08 3.88
N VAL A 109 8.08 7.89 4.86
CA VAL A 109 9.15 7.54 5.79
C VAL A 109 8.63 6.45 6.71
N VAL A 110 9.31 5.31 6.70
CA VAL A 110 9.02 4.18 7.60
C VAL A 110 10.10 4.12 8.68
N GLY A 111 9.84 3.39 9.76
CA GLY A 111 10.70 3.35 10.96
C GLY A 111 12.16 2.91 10.69
N VAL A 112 12.94 2.83 11.78
CA VAL A 112 14.41 2.65 11.76
C VAL A 112 14.94 1.50 10.88
N GLY A 113 14.15 0.47 10.62
CA GLY A 113 14.53 -0.68 9.79
C GLY A 113 14.56 -0.43 8.28
N SER A 114 14.23 0.77 7.79
CA SER A 114 14.26 1.08 6.35
C SER A 114 14.87 2.45 6.02
N VAL A 115 15.69 2.99 6.93
CA VAL A 115 16.47 4.21 6.70
C VAL A 115 17.32 4.03 5.43
N GLY A 116 17.12 4.91 4.44
CA GLY A 116 17.82 4.86 3.16
C GLY A 116 17.15 4.04 2.05
N THR A 117 15.96 3.47 2.29
CA THR A 117 15.18 2.75 1.27
C THR A 117 13.87 3.44 0.96
N ARG A 118 13.37 3.30 -0.28
CA ARG A 118 12.13 3.93 -0.72
C ARG A 118 10.90 3.11 -0.31
N ALA A 119 9.88 3.80 0.21
CA ALA A 119 8.57 3.23 0.44
C ALA A 119 7.50 4.18 -0.14
N TRP A 120 7.14 3.95 -1.38
CA TRP A 120 6.11 4.73 -2.08
C TRP A 120 4.72 4.28 -1.66
N ILE A 121 3.81 5.22 -1.50
CA ILE A 121 2.36 5.02 -1.41
C ILE A 121 1.79 5.51 -2.73
N LEU A 122 0.97 4.69 -3.38
CA LEU A 122 0.26 5.07 -4.60
C LEU A 122 -1.23 5.06 -4.31
N LEU A 123 -1.89 6.17 -4.62
CA LEU A 123 -3.34 6.30 -4.63
C LEU A 123 -3.84 5.92 -6.02
N MET A 124 -4.66 4.89 -6.08
CA MET A 124 -5.39 4.50 -7.26
C MET A 124 -6.89 4.68 -7.01
N LEU A 125 -7.66 5.16 -7.99
CA LEU A 125 -9.11 5.28 -7.89
C LEU A 125 -9.81 4.40 -8.91
N GLY A 126 -10.80 3.65 -8.45
CA GLY A 126 -11.68 2.86 -9.28
C GLY A 126 -12.79 3.72 -9.90
N ARG A 127 -13.90 3.06 -10.22
CA ARG A 127 -15.05 3.69 -10.87
C ARG A 127 -15.60 4.84 -10.01
N ASP A 128 -15.96 5.94 -10.68
CA ASP A 128 -16.61 7.14 -10.11
C ASP A 128 -15.76 7.94 -9.11
N GLY A 129 -14.47 7.62 -8.94
CA GLY A 129 -13.56 8.34 -8.04
C GLY A 129 -13.77 8.05 -6.54
N GLU A 130 -14.71 7.16 -6.21
CA GLU A 130 -15.12 6.87 -4.83
C GLU A 130 -14.60 5.52 -4.30
N ASP A 131 -13.89 4.73 -5.13
CA ASP A 131 -13.29 3.45 -4.73
C ASP A 131 -11.76 3.53 -4.69
N PRO A 132 -11.17 3.90 -3.55
CA PRO A 132 -9.73 4.05 -3.45
C PRO A 132 -9.03 2.74 -3.16
N LEU A 133 -7.93 2.56 -3.87
CA LEU A 133 -6.97 1.50 -3.67
C LEU A 133 -5.61 2.10 -3.37
N PHE A 134 -5.17 1.95 -2.13
CA PHE A 134 -3.80 2.30 -1.76
C PHE A 134 -2.87 1.12 -1.98
N LEU A 135 -1.84 1.35 -2.78
CA LEU A 135 -0.73 0.44 -2.95
C LEU A 135 0.50 0.99 -2.26
N GLN A 136 1.41 0.10 -1.90
CA GLN A 136 2.71 0.41 -1.36
C GLN A 136 3.77 -0.33 -2.16
N ALA A 137 4.64 0.41 -2.83
CA ALA A 137 5.84 -0.13 -3.46
C ALA A 137 7.02 0.10 -2.51
N LYS A 138 7.61 -0.99 -2.02
CA LYS A 138 8.75 -0.96 -1.10
C LYS A 138 9.99 -1.51 -1.77
N GLU A 139 11.06 -0.73 -1.70
CA GLU A 139 12.38 -1.14 -2.13
C GLU A 139 12.83 -2.36 -1.30
N ALA A 140 13.25 -3.42 -1.98
CA ALA A 140 13.80 -4.62 -1.41
C ALA A 140 15.29 -4.68 -1.72
N GLN A 141 16.09 -4.96 -0.69
CA GLN A 141 17.54 -5.17 -0.82
C GLN A 141 17.89 -6.64 -0.61
N ALA A 142 19.15 -7.00 -0.85
CA ALA A 142 19.68 -8.29 -0.45
C ALA A 142 19.35 -8.59 1.02
N SER A 143 19.01 -9.83 1.33
CA SER A 143 18.68 -10.19 2.71
C SER A 143 19.94 -10.07 3.55
N VAL A 144 19.83 -9.47 4.74
CA VAL A 144 20.93 -9.39 5.71
C VAL A 144 21.48 -10.77 6.08
N LEU A 145 20.66 -11.81 5.94
CA LEU A 145 21.06 -13.20 6.20
C LEU A 145 21.96 -13.77 5.09
N GLU A 146 22.00 -13.18 3.89
CA GLU A 146 22.78 -13.73 2.77
C GLU A 146 24.28 -13.81 3.08
N GLN A 147 24.77 -12.98 4.00
CA GLN A 147 26.14 -13.00 4.49
C GLN A 147 26.45 -14.25 5.34
N PHE A 148 25.43 -14.90 5.90
CA PHE A 148 25.58 -16.03 6.82
C PHE A 148 25.11 -17.35 6.23
N VAL A 149 24.07 -17.33 5.38
CA VAL A 149 23.45 -18.54 4.82
C VAL A 149 23.61 -18.68 3.30
N GLY A 150 24.41 -17.81 2.69
CA GLY A 150 24.62 -17.78 1.25
C GLY A 150 23.56 -16.94 0.51
N ARG A 151 23.80 -16.70 -0.78
CA ARG A 151 22.94 -15.85 -1.62
C ARG A 151 21.55 -16.45 -1.75
N SER A 152 20.57 -15.56 -1.87
CA SER A 152 19.19 -15.93 -2.20
C SER A 152 19.12 -16.72 -3.52
N GLU A 153 18.26 -17.73 -3.59
CA GLU A 153 17.95 -18.43 -4.84
C GLU A 153 17.23 -17.53 -5.86
N TYR A 154 16.57 -16.48 -5.38
CA TYR A 154 15.95 -15.46 -6.21
C TYR A 154 16.94 -14.35 -6.53
N ASP A 155 17.13 -14.09 -7.82
CA ASP A 155 17.92 -12.96 -8.31
C ASP A 155 17.30 -11.61 -7.95
N ASN A 156 15.96 -11.56 -7.79
CA ASN A 156 15.20 -10.37 -7.42
C ASN A 156 14.80 -10.41 -5.93
N ALA A 157 15.26 -9.42 -5.17
CA ALA A 157 14.99 -9.33 -3.73
C ALA A 157 13.50 -9.11 -3.41
N GLY A 158 12.76 -8.40 -4.27
CA GLY A 158 11.32 -8.24 -4.18
C GLY A 158 10.59 -9.57 -4.39
N GLN A 159 11.00 -10.35 -5.38
CA GLN A 159 10.47 -11.70 -5.62
C GLN A 159 10.68 -12.60 -4.40
N ARG A 160 11.88 -12.58 -3.81
CA ARG A 160 12.18 -13.32 -2.57
C ARG A 160 11.20 -12.99 -1.46
N VAL A 161 10.91 -11.70 -1.24
CA VAL A 161 9.95 -11.25 -0.22
C VAL A 161 8.55 -11.76 -0.52
N VAL A 162 8.10 -11.67 -1.78
CA VAL A 162 6.77 -12.12 -2.20
C VAL A 162 6.62 -13.64 -2.06
N ALA A 163 7.61 -14.41 -2.52
CA ALA A 163 7.62 -15.86 -2.39
C ALA A 163 7.57 -16.29 -0.91
N GLY A 164 8.42 -15.68 -0.07
CA GLY A 164 8.41 -15.95 1.37
C GLY A 164 7.07 -15.64 2.03
N GLN A 165 6.44 -14.51 1.69
CA GLN A 165 5.10 -14.17 2.21
C GLN A 165 4.04 -15.17 1.76
N ARG A 166 4.02 -15.57 0.48
CA ARG A 166 3.08 -16.56 -0.05
C ARG A 166 3.26 -17.95 0.58
N LEU A 167 4.49 -18.34 0.89
CA LEU A 167 4.81 -19.62 1.54
C LEU A 167 4.39 -19.64 3.02
N MET A 168 4.60 -18.54 3.74
CA MET A 168 4.37 -18.48 5.19
C MET A 168 2.94 -18.09 5.57
N GLN A 169 2.24 -17.30 4.74
CA GLN A 169 0.93 -16.75 5.07
C GLN A 169 -0.19 -17.56 4.42
N THR A 170 -1.18 -17.94 5.21
CA THR A 170 -2.36 -18.71 4.75
C THR A 170 -3.21 -17.95 3.74
N ALA A 171 -3.25 -16.62 3.83
CA ALA A 171 -3.87 -15.75 2.85
C ALA A 171 -2.93 -14.57 2.59
N SER A 172 -2.39 -14.51 1.38
CA SER A 172 -1.58 -13.37 0.93
C SER A 172 -2.47 -12.28 0.36
N ASP A 173 -1.94 -11.07 0.30
CA ASP A 173 -2.55 -9.96 -0.42
C ASP A 173 -2.74 -10.28 -1.92
N ILE A 174 -3.90 -9.93 -2.46
CA ILE A 174 -4.28 -10.23 -3.85
C ILE A 174 -3.51 -9.39 -4.88
N PHE A 175 -2.94 -8.24 -4.47
CA PHE A 175 -2.07 -7.41 -5.30
C PHE A 175 -0.59 -7.53 -4.91
N LEU A 176 -0.22 -8.62 -4.22
CA LEU A 176 1.17 -8.88 -3.89
C LEU A 176 1.97 -9.27 -5.15
N GLY A 177 2.86 -8.39 -5.58
CA GLY A 177 3.72 -8.54 -6.75
C GLY A 177 5.10 -7.94 -6.54
N TRP A 178 5.96 -8.01 -7.55
CA TRP A 178 7.31 -7.46 -7.49
C TRP A 178 7.73 -6.91 -8.85
N HIS A 179 8.76 -6.09 -8.89
CA HIS A 179 9.38 -5.65 -10.13
C HIS A 179 10.83 -5.25 -9.89
N ARG A 180 11.67 -5.33 -10.93
CA ARG A 180 13.00 -4.71 -10.97
C ARG A 180 12.97 -3.60 -11.99
N ILE A 181 13.40 -2.41 -11.59
CA ILE A 181 13.52 -1.26 -12.49
C ILE A 181 14.93 -0.68 -12.39
N LYS A 182 15.46 -0.22 -13.51
CA LYS A 182 16.62 0.67 -13.54
C LYS A 182 16.11 2.10 -13.30
N SER A 183 16.37 2.66 -12.11
CA SER A 183 15.86 3.98 -11.72
C SER A 183 16.29 5.03 -12.74
N PRO A 184 15.35 5.78 -13.34
CA PRO A 184 15.67 6.87 -14.26
C PRO A 184 16.54 7.96 -13.62
N ALA A 185 16.36 8.19 -12.31
CA ALA A 185 17.03 9.26 -11.57
C ALA A 185 18.53 9.02 -11.36
N ASP A 186 18.98 7.77 -11.19
CA ASP A 186 20.39 7.46 -10.90
C ASP A 186 20.97 6.28 -11.68
N GLY A 187 20.18 5.65 -12.56
CA GLY A 187 20.57 4.52 -13.38
C GLY A 187 20.82 3.22 -12.61
N LYS A 188 20.52 3.15 -11.30
CA LYS A 188 20.74 1.95 -10.50
C LYS A 188 19.57 0.99 -10.61
N GLU A 189 19.85 -0.30 -10.63
CA GLU A 189 18.80 -1.32 -10.50
C GLU A 189 18.26 -1.33 -9.07
N ARG A 190 16.93 -1.34 -8.96
CA ARG A 190 16.19 -1.40 -7.69
C ARG A 190 15.12 -2.46 -7.81
N ASP A 191 15.06 -3.32 -6.79
CA ASP A 191 13.98 -4.29 -6.65
C ASP A 191 12.89 -3.71 -5.78
N TYR A 192 11.64 -3.91 -6.18
CA TYR A 192 10.47 -3.51 -5.44
C TYR A 192 9.56 -4.70 -5.22
N TYR A 193 8.89 -4.72 -4.06
CA TYR A 193 7.66 -5.51 -3.89
C TYR A 193 6.50 -4.54 -3.67
N VAL A 194 5.36 -4.87 -4.28
CA VAL A 194 4.14 -4.07 -4.25
C VAL A 194 3.06 -4.84 -3.52
N ARG A 195 2.29 -4.15 -2.68
CA ARG A 195 1.18 -4.71 -1.89
C ARG A 195 0.13 -3.64 -1.61
N GLN A 196 -1.09 -4.04 -1.29
CA GLN A 196 -2.08 -3.16 -0.69
C GLN A 196 -1.59 -2.61 0.65
N LEU A 197 -1.76 -1.31 0.84
CA LEU A 197 -1.54 -0.65 2.11
C LEU A 197 -2.80 -0.76 2.96
N ARG A 198 -2.93 -1.88 3.70
CA ARG A 198 -4.08 -2.12 4.60
C ARG A 198 -3.88 -1.64 6.03
N ASP A 199 -2.62 -1.56 6.46
CA ASP A 199 -2.27 -1.40 7.87
C ASP A 199 -1.59 -0.05 8.08
N TRP A 200 -2.40 0.98 8.28
CA TRP A 200 -2.01 2.12 9.08
C TRP A 200 -2.65 1.94 10.45
N LYS A 201 -2.12 1.01 11.25
CA LYS A 201 -2.26 1.16 12.69
C LYS A 201 -1.80 2.57 12.98
N GLY A 202 -2.72 3.37 13.55
CA GLY A 202 -2.43 4.74 13.92
C GLY A 202 -1.06 4.77 14.56
N SER A 203 -0.19 5.66 14.06
CA SER A 203 0.87 6.16 14.92
C SER A 203 0.21 6.40 16.27
N ALA A 204 0.78 5.83 17.34
CA ALA A 204 0.39 6.27 18.66
C ALA A 204 0.46 7.80 18.60
N ASP A 205 -0.64 8.45 18.91
CA ASP A 205 -0.65 9.90 19.06
C ASP A 205 0.22 10.16 20.28
N LEU A 206 1.53 10.31 20.04
CA LEU A 206 2.54 10.44 21.08
C LEU A 206 2.26 11.70 21.90
N ASP A 207 1.57 12.67 21.30
CA ASP A 207 1.14 13.91 21.95
C ASP A 207 -0.01 13.69 22.94
N ASN A 208 -0.71 12.54 22.87
CA ASN A 208 -1.82 12.15 23.74
C ASN A 208 -1.56 10.88 24.56
N ILE A 209 -0.30 10.50 24.78
CA ILE A 209 0.02 9.42 25.73
C ILE A 209 -0.25 9.91 27.16
N ASP A 210 -1.29 9.35 27.78
CA ASP A 210 -1.57 9.48 29.21
C ASP A 210 -0.48 8.76 30.02
N PRO A 211 0.34 9.48 30.83
CA PRO A 211 1.41 8.89 31.62
C PRO A 211 0.93 7.85 32.65
N SER A 212 -0.35 7.86 33.00
CA SER A 212 -0.93 6.92 33.97
C SER A 212 -1.25 5.53 33.38
N ARG A 213 -1.00 5.33 32.08
CA ARG A 213 -1.25 4.07 31.36
C ARG A 213 0.03 3.33 30.93
N LEU A 214 1.18 3.71 31.48
CA LEU A 214 2.45 2.97 31.40
C LEU A 214 2.66 2.06 32.60
#